data_AF-A0A1Z8S7L6-F1
#
_entry.id   AF-A0A1Z8S7L6-F1
#
_cell.length_a   1.000
_cell.length_b   1.000
_cell.length_c   1.000
_cell.angle_alpha   90.00
_cell.angle_beta   90.00
_cell.angle_gamma   90.00
#
_symmetry.space_group_name_H-M   'P 1'
#
loop_
_entity.id
_entity.type
_entity.pdbx_description
1 polymer ?
#
loop_
_entity_poly.entity_id
_entity_poly.type
_entity_poly.pdbx_seq_one_letter_code
_entity_poly.pdbx_strand_id
1 'polypeptide(L)'
;MSNIAKTDIDIDTKDRNDLLKLIKHIPAGIIKDNEIKKHNTGVYVTDIPVEPASKTASIDYQEAEDRGYFKLDVLNVGVYEDVKDEKHLVELITKEPDWNLLEERKIVDTLFHIHNHFDIVNALKPQSVEQLAAVLAIIRPAKRHLSKQNWDEINQNVWKKPTDGTYFFKKSHAIGYALAIVLQLNLLVEQANSTNL
;
A
#
# COMPACT_ATOMS: atom_id res chain seq x y z
N MET A 1 12.32 25.58 15.55
CA MET A 1 11.87 24.18 15.59
C MET A 1 12.61 23.44 14.50
N SER A 2 13.40 22.42 14.81
CA SER A 2 14.01 21.58 13.79
C SER A 2 12.91 20.92 12.96
N ASN A 3 13.04 20.96 11.64
CA ASN A 3 12.08 20.32 10.75
C ASN A 3 12.36 18.80 10.80
N ILE A 4 11.73 18.10 11.75
CA ILE A 4 11.88 16.66 11.89
C ILE A 4 11.15 16.01 10.71
N ALA A 5 11.88 15.22 9.91
CA ALA A 5 11.30 14.51 8.78
C ALA A 5 10.29 13.46 9.28
N LYS A 6 9.02 13.60 8.91
CA LYS A 6 8.01 12.56 9.12
C LYS A 6 8.08 11.53 8.00
N THR A 7 8.41 10.29 8.34
CA THR A 7 8.59 9.20 7.38
C THR A 7 7.46 8.20 7.49
N ASP A 8 7.03 7.67 6.35
CA ASP A 8 5.95 6.70 6.25
C ASP A 8 6.45 5.56 5.37
N ILE A 9 6.74 4.41 5.99
CA ILE A 9 7.43 3.28 5.37
C ILE A 9 6.60 2.03 5.59
N ASP A 10 6.04 1.51 4.51
CA ASP A 10 5.31 0.26 4.46
C ASP A 10 6.15 -0.84 3.82
N ILE A 11 6.18 -2.00 4.46
CA ILE A 11 6.81 -3.22 3.98
C ILE A 11 5.72 -4.29 3.83
N ASP A 12 5.34 -4.55 2.59
CA ASP A 12 4.37 -5.57 2.26
C ASP A 12 5.04 -6.95 2.26
N THR A 13 4.42 -7.91 2.94
CA THR A 13 4.93 -9.28 3.08
C THR A 13 3.80 -10.29 2.94
N LYS A 14 4.14 -11.52 2.54
CA LYS A 14 3.23 -12.66 2.63
C LYS A 14 2.85 -12.96 4.09
N ASP A 15 3.85 -13.13 4.95
CA ASP A 15 3.70 -13.24 6.40
C ASP A 15 4.71 -12.34 7.13
N ARG A 16 4.18 -11.32 7.81
CA ARG A 16 4.93 -10.36 8.61
C ARG A 16 5.73 -11.03 9.71
N ASN A 17 5.23 -12.12 10.28
CA ASN A 17 5.89 -12.78 11.40
C ASN A 17 7.21 -13.41 10.97
N ASP A 18 7.32 -13.86 9.72
CA ASP A 18 8.57 -14.40 9.19
C ASP A 18 9.64 -13.31 9.08
N LEU A 19 9.28 -12.13 8.56
CA LEU A 19 10.18 -10.98 8.54
C LEU A 19 10.56 -10.54 9.97
N LEU A 20 9.60 -10.43 10.88
CA LEU A 20 9.83 -9.95 12.23
C LEU A 20 10.71 -10.88 13.08
N LYS A 21 10.83 -12.17 12.75
CA LYS A 21 11.79 -13.08 13.38
C LYS A 21 13.25 -12.76 12.99
N LEU A 22 13.47 -12.08 11.87
CA LEU A 22 14.79 -11.78 11.32
C LEU A 22 15.36 -10.44 11.79
N ILE A 23 14.52 -9.57 12.37
CA ILE A 23 14.92 -8.22 12.78
C ILE A 23 14.63 -7.95 14.25
N LYS A 24 15.56 -7.27 14.93
CA LYS A 24 15.29 -6.69 16.26
C LYS A 24 14.24 -5.60 16.08
N HIS A 25 13.14 -5.71 16.81
CA HIS A 25 12.07 -4.73 16.74
C HIS A 25 11.30 -4.61 18.05
N ILE A 26 10.64 -3.48 18.23
CA ILE A 26 9.71 -3.20 19.32
C ILE A 26 8.35 -2.87 18.70
N PRO A 27 7.26 -3.58 19.02
CA PRO A 27 5.94 -3.24 18.50
C PRO A 27 5.54 -1.81 18.88
N ALA A 28 4.97 -1.06 17.93
CA ALA A 28 4.46 0.27 18.23
C ALA A 28 3.24 0.19 19.15
N GLY A 29 3.08 1.20 20.00
CA GLY A 29 1.95 1.36 20.91
C GLY A 29 0.89 2.27 20.30
N ILE A 30 -0.38 1.94 20.53
CA ILE A 30 -1.51 2.85 20.33
C ILE A 30 -2.21 3.02 21.68
N ILE A 31 -2.33 4.28 22.14
CA ILE A 31 -3.03 4.59 23.38
C ILE A 31 -4.50 4.80 23.04
N LYS A 32 -5.35 3.89 23.51
CA LYS A 32 -6.79 3.97 23.34
C LYS A 32 -7.47 3.67 24.67
N ASP A 33 -8.41 4.53 25.07
CA ASP A 33 -9.14 4.41 26.34
C ASP A 33 -8.19 4.36 27.57
N ASN A 34 -7.11 5.14 27.54
CA ASN A 34 -6.01 5.15 28.54
C ASN A 34 -5.24 3.81 28.69
N GLU A 35 -5.40 2.87 27.76
CA GLU A 35 -4.63 1.63 27.72
C GLU A 35 -3.69 1.60 26.52
N ILE A 36 -2.48 1.07 26.72
CA ILE A 36 -1.54 0.83 25.62
C ILE A 36 -1.90 -0.50 24.95
N LYS A 37 -2.24 -0.44 23.67
CA LYS A 37 -2.46 -1.61 22.81
C LYS A 37 -1.36 -1.70 21.77
N LYS A 38 -1.12 -2.90 21.25
CA LYS A 38 -0.19 -3.13 20.15
C LYS A 38 -0.76 -2.58 18.85
N HIS A 39 0.04 -1.83 18.10
CA HIS A 39 -0.28 -1.43 16.74
C HIS A 39 -0.25 -2.65 15.80
N ASN A 40 -1.20 -2.74 14.87
CA ASN A 40 -1.38 -3.93 14.04
C ASN A 40 -0.17 -4.24 13.14
N THR A 41 0.41 -3.20 12.54
CA THR A 41 1.51 -3.31 11.56
C THR A 41 2.82 -2.72 12.07
N GLY A 42 2.75 -1.53 12.67
CA GLY A 42 3.86 -0.72 13.15
C GLY A 42 4.82 -1.39 14.13
N VAL A 43 6.11 -1.28 13.83
CA VAL A 43 7.23 -1.66 14.70
C VAL A 43 8.35 -0.62 14.62
N TYR A 44 9.11 -0.46 15.71
CA TYR A 44 10.34 0.32 15.75
C TYR A 44 11.54 -0.60 15.62
N VAL A 45 12.43 -0.29 14.69
CA VAL A 45 13.73 -0.98 14.51
C VAL A 45 14.89 -0.22 15.15
N THR A 46 14.58 0.91 15.77
CA THR A 46 15.46 1.72 16.61
C THR A 46 15.02 1.64 18.06
N ASP A 47 15.90 2.01 18.98
CA ASP A 47 15.57 1.98 20.41
C ASP A 47 14.50 3.04 20.74
N ILE A 48 13.47 2.63 21.47
CA ILE A 48 12.35 3.46 21.94
C ILE A 48 11.95 3.01 23.35
N PRO A 49 11.44 3.90 24.23
CA PRO A 49 10.95 3.50 25.54
C PRO A 49 9.88 2.40 25.47
N VAL A 50 10.09 1.30 26.20
CA VAL A 50 9.23 0.10 26.19
C VAL A 50 8.49 -0.04 27.51
N GLU A 51 7.21 -0.37 27.45
CA GLU A 51 6.45 -0.76 28.63
C GLU A 51 6.79 -2.21 29.03
N PRO A 52 7.38 -2.47 30.22
CA PRO A 52 7.88 -3.78 30.59
C PRO A 52 6.84 -4.90 30.59
N ALA A 53 5.57 -4.61 30.93
CA ALA A 53 4.51 -5.61 31.00
C ALA A 53 4.05 -6.07 29.61
N SER A 54 3.81 -5.12 28.70
CA SER A 54 3.28 -5.41 27.36
C SER A 54 4.37 -5.68 26.31
N LYS A 55 5.62 -5.32 26.60
CA LYS A 55 6.76 -5.36 25.65
C LYS A 55 6.48 -4.56 24.36
N THR A 56 5.68 -3.51 24.44
CA THR A 56 5.38 -2.59 23.34
C THR A 56 5.93 -1.20 23.65
N ALA A 57 6.04 -0.33 22.65
CA ALA A 57 6.43 1.05 22.87
C ALA A 57 5.47 1.71 23.86
N SER A 58 6.03 2.37 24.87
CA SER A 58 5.29 3.05 25.94
C SER A 58 4.73 4.42 25.52
N ILE A 59 5.10 4.89 24.34
CA ILE A 59 4.69 6.17 23.76
C ILE A 59 3.67 5.89 22.64
N ASP A 60 2.61 6.68 22.55
CA ASP A 60 1.69 6.60 21.42
C ASP A 60 2.42 6.85 20.10
N TYR A 61 2.07 6.12 19.06
CA TYR A 61 2.78 6.19 17.78
C TYR A 61 2.79 7.61 17.16
N GLN A 62 1.74 8.43 17.36
CA GLN A 62 1.70 9.80 16.84
C GLN A 62 2.65 10.70 17.61
N GLU A 63 2.64 10.59 18.94
CA GLU A 63 3.56 11.32 19.80
C GLU A 63 5.02 10.91 19.55
N ALA A 64 5.26 9.62 19.32
CA ALA A 64 6.58 9.12 18.96
C ALA A 64 7.06 9.73 17.63
N GLU A 65 6.20 9.81 16.62
CA GLU A 65 6.51 10.49 15.35
C GLU A 65 6.85 11.97 15.56
N ASP A 66 6.07 12.68 16.37
CA ASP A 66 6.32 14.09 16.68
C ASP A 66 7.64 14.33 17.43
N ARG A 67 8.11 13.31 18.18
CA ARG A 67 9.42 13.29 18.85
C ARG A 67 10.57 12.86 17.92
N GLY A 68 10.27 12.46 16.68
CA GLY A 68 11.25 12.04 15.67
C GLY A 68 11.60 10.55 15.68
N TYR A 69 10.85 9.72 16.41
CA TYR A 69 10.88 8.29 16.16
C TYR A 69 10.15 8.00 14.86
N PHE A 70 10.65 7.04 14.08
CA PHE A 70 9.90 6.52 12.95
C PHE A 70 9.67 5.03 13.10
N LYS A 71 8.47 4.59 12.71
CA LYS A 71 8.11 3.18 12.66
C LYS A 71 8.20 2.66 11.24
N LEU A 72 8.36 1.35 11.11
CA LEU A 72 8.08 0.60 9.91
C LEU A 72 6.72 -0.06 10.08
N ASP A 73 5.83 0.07 9.11
CA ASP A 73 4.61 -0.71 9.04
C ASP A 73 4.89 -1.99 8.25
N VAL A 74 4.85 -3.16 8.91
CA VAL A 74 5.02 -4.46 8.26
C VAL A 74 3.65 -5.10 8.08
N LEU A 75 3.21 -5.23 6.83
CA LEU A 75 1.86 -5.62 6.47
C LEU A 75 1.81 -7.05 5.94
N ASN A 76 0.71 -7.75 6.24
CA ASN A 76 0.34 -8.99 5.57
C ASN A 76 -0.49 -8.64 4.35
N VAL A 77 0.02 -8.93 3.17
CA VAL A 77 -0.65 -8.64 1.90
C VAL A 77 -0.77 -9.93 1.10
N GLY A 78 -2.02 -10.40 0.94
CA GLY A 78 -2.30 -11.71 0.32
C GLY A 78 -1.90 -11.81 -1.15
N VAL A 79 -1.61 -10.71 -1.84
CA VAL A 79 -1.12 -10.72 -3.23
C VAL A 79 0.21 -11.47 -3.37
N TYR A 80 0.98 -11.59 -2.29
CA TYR A 80 2.28 -12.28 -2.28
C TYR A 80 2.17 -13.77 -1.92
N GLU A 81 0.97 -14.31 -1.69
CA GLU A 81 0.78 -15.70 -1.22
C GLU A 81 1.38 -16.72 -2.18
N ASP A 82 1.20 -16.51 -3.49
CA ASP A 82 1.66 -17.41 -4.57
C ASP A 82 3.04 -17.02 -5.14
N VAL A 83 3.71 -16.03 -4.55
CA VAL A 83 5.07 -15.65 -4.92
C VAL A 83 6.06 -16.65 -4.29
N LYS A 84 6.99 -17.15 -5.10
CA LYS A 84 7.84 -18.32 -4.77
C LYS A 84 9.17 -17.89 -4.16
N ASP A 85 9.80 -16.89 -4.76
CA ASP A 85 11.06 -16.29 -4.34
C ASP A 85 11.21 -14.87 -4.94
N GLU A 86 12.31 -14.19 -4.62
CA GLU A 86 12.62 -12.85 -5.12
C GLU A 86 12.74 -12.81 -6.65
N LYS A 87 13.28 -13.86 -7.27
CA LYS A 87 13.41 -13.90 -8.74
C LYS A 87 12.02 -13.93 -9.39
N HIS A 88 11.13 -14.78 -8.90
CA HIS A 88 9.74 -14.86 -9.34
C HIS A 88 9.02 -13.52 -9.14
N LEU A 89 9.21 -12.86 -7.98
CA LEU A 89 8.68 -11.53 -7.71
C LEU A 89 9.15 -10.50 -8.75
N VAL A 90 10.46 -10.43 -9.01
CA VAL A 90 11.04 -9.49 -9.97
C VAL A 90 10.50 -9.75 -11.38
N GLU A 91 10.40 -11.01 -11.79
CA GLU A 91 9.81 -11.40 -13.09
C GLU A 91 8.34 -10.90 -13.20
N LEU A 92 7.52 -11.10 -12.17
CA LEU A 92 6.12 -10.70 -12.15
C LEU A 92 5.91 -9.18 -12.17
N ILE A 93 6.73 -8.39 -11.46
CA ILE A 93 6.56 -6.93 -11.40
C ILE A 93 7.16 -6.21 -12.62
N THR A 94 8.17 -6.80 -13.27
CA THR A 94 8.85 -6.20 -14.44
C THR A 94 8.20 -6.58 -15.76
N LYS A 95 7.46 -7.69 -15.79
CA LYS A 95 6.66 -8.10 -16.94
C LYS A 95 5.49 -7.14 -17.14
N GLU A 96 5.37 -6.59 -18.34
CA GLU A 96 4.19 -5.81 -18.73
C GLU A 96 2.94 -6.69 -18.62
N PRO A 97 1.92 -6.30 -17.82
CA PRO A 97 0.69 -7.07 -17.68
C PRO A 97 -0.20 -6.88 -18.92
N ASP A 98 -1.14 -7.81 -19.13
CA ASP A 98 -2.22 -7.58 -20.09
C ASP A 98 -3.24 -6.59 -19.50
N TRP A 99 -3.14 -5.32 -19.90
CA TRP A 99 -4.03 -4.26 -19.45
C TRP A 99 -5.50 -4.49 -19.82
N ASN A 100 -5.79 -5.30 -20.84
CA ASN A 100 -7.17 -5.62 -21.22
C ASN A 100 -7.90 -6.41 -20.13
N LEU A 101 -7.18 -7.09 -19.24
CA LEU A 101 -7.76 -7.76 -18.08
C LEU A 101 -8.49 -6.80 -17.14
N LEU A 102 -8.14 -5.50 -17.14
CA LEU A 102 -8.84 -4.48 -16.36
C LEU A 102 -10.20 -4.10 -16.94
N GLU A 103 -10.52 -4.51 -18.17
CA GLU A 103 -11.85 -4.34 -18.77
C GLU A 103 -12.83 -5.44 -18.32
N GLU A 104 -12.34 -6.49 -17.66
CA GLU A 104 -13.13 -7.61 -17.17
C GLU A 104 -13.49 -7.43 -15.69
N ARG A 105 -14.78 -7.19 -15.40
CA ARG A 105 -15.27 -6.99 -14.02
C ARG A 105 -14.85 -8.12 -13.08
N LYS A 106 -14.98 -9.37 -13.54
CA LYS A 106 -14.63 -10.55 -12.72
C LYS A 106 -13.16 -10.53 -12.30
N ILE A 107 -12.27 -9.99 -13.12
CA ILE A 107 -10.86 -9.84 -12.77
C ILE A 107 -10.71 -8.69 -11.79
N VAL A 108 -11.21 -7.49 -12.13
CA VAL A 108 -11.09 -6.30 -11.27
C VAL A 108 -11.62 -6.55 -9.86
N ASP A 109 -12.74 -7.26 -9.72
CA ASP A 109 -13.36 -7.59 -8.43
C ASP A 109 -12.46 -8.48 -7.53
N THR A 110 -11.40 -9.07 -8.07
CA THR A 110 -10.38 -9.80 -7.29
C THR A 110 -9.14 -8.95 -6.96
N LEU A 111 -8.97 -7.79 -7.60
CA LEU A 111 -7.74 -7.02 -7.51
C LEU A 111 -7.66 -6.16 -6.25
N PHE A 112 -6.49 -6.19 -5.63
CA PHE A 112 -6.15 -5.43 -4.44
C PHE A 112 -6.50 -3.93 -4.58
N HIS A 113 -7.14 -3.36 -3.55
CA HIS A 113 -7.63 -1.97 -3.49
C HIS A 113 -8.63 -1.47 -4.55
N ILE A 114 -8.82 -2.15 -5.68
CA ILE A 114 -9.74 -1.74 -6.76
C ILE A 114 -10.96 -2.67 -6.95
N HIS A 115 -11.07 -3.74 -6.16
CA HIS A 115 -12.15 -4.74 -6.19
C HIS A 115 -13.60 -4.21 -6.20
N ASN A 116 -13.86 -3.00 -5.71
CA ASN A 116 -15.21 -2.40 -5.72
C ASN A 116 -15.29 -1.16 -6.64
N HIS A 117 -14.36 -1.01 -7.57
CA HIS A 117 -14.17 0.22 -8.35
C HIS A 117 -14.11 0.00 -9.86
N PHE A 118 -14.64 -1.11 -10.37
CA PHE A 118 -14.66 -1.44 -11.80
C PHE A 118 -15.13 -0.28 -12.68
N ASP A 119 -16.22 0.42 -12.32
CA ASP A 119 -16.77 1.48 -13.16
C ASP A 119 -15.76 2.61 -13.43
N ILE A 120 -14.87 2.88 -12.48
CA ILE A 120 -13.81 3.89 -12.61
C ILE A 120 -12.66 3.33 -13.43
N VAL A 121 -12.23 2.10 -13.12
CA VAL A 121 -11.14 1.41 -13.82
C VAL A 121 -11.49 1.30 -15.31
N ASN A 122 -12.69 0.85 -15.63
CA ASN A 122 -13.20 0.70 -17.00
C ASN A 122 -13.45 2.04 -17.70
N ALA A 123 -13.78 3.11 -16.97
CA ALA A 123 -13.92 4.45 -17.57
C ALA A 123 -12.56 5.06 -17.93
N LEU A 124 -11.54 4.87 -17.08
CA LEU A 124 -10.22 5.49 -17.27
C LEU A 124 -9.26 4.62 -18.08
N LYS A 125 -9.46 3.29 -18.10
CA LYS A 125 -8.69 2.30 -18.86
C LYS A 125 -7.17 2.51 -18.75
N PRO A 126 -6.60 2.43 -17.53
CA PRO A 126 -5.16 2.67 -17.35
C PRO A 126 -4.32 1.66 -18.15
N GLN A 127 -3.27 2.16 -18.81
CA GLN A 127 -2.34 1.41 -19.67
C GLN A 127 -0.89 1.52 -19.18
N SER A 128 -0.68 1.95 -17.93
CA SER A 128 0.64 2.02 -17.30
C SER A 128 0.52 1.97 -15.78
N VAL A 129 1.63 1.69 -15.09
CA VAL A 129 1.72 1.72 -13.63
C VAL A 129 1.35 3.11 -13.09
N GLU A 130 1.79 4.19 -13.72
CA GLU A 130 1.49 5.57 -13.31
C GLU A 130 0.01 5.90 -13.47
N GLN A 131 -0.61 5.45 -14.57
CA GLN A 131 -2.04 5.62 -14.79
C GLN A 131 -2.84 4.82 -13.77
N LEU A 132 -2.47 3.57 -13.50
CA LEU A 132 -3.11 2.75 -12.47
C LEU A 132 -2.94 3.36 -11.07
N ALA A 133 -1.77 3.93 -10.76
CA ALA A 133 -1.55 4.69 -9.53
C ALA A 133 -2.45 5.93 -9.43
N ALA A 134 -2.64 6.66 -10.54
CA ALA A 134 -3.60 7.77 -10.58
C ALA A 134 -5.04 7.28 -10.35
N VAL A 135 -5.44 6.14 -10.92
CA VAL A 135 -6.74 5.52 -10.65
C VAL A 135 -6.90 5.22 -9.16
N LEU A 136 -5.91 4.61 -8.52
CA LEU A 136 -5.89 4.34 -7.07
C LEU A 136 -6.03 5.61 -6.21
N ALA A 137 -5.53 6.76 -6.68
CA ALA A 137 -5.80 8.04 -6.03
C ALA A 137 -7.23 8.54 -6.30
N ILE A 138 -7.73 8.43 -7.53
CA ILE A 138 -9.05 8.90 -7.97
C ILE A 138 -10.19 8.14 -7.28
N ILE A 139 -10.02 6.87 -6.94
CA ILE A 139 -11.06 6.12 -6.20
C ILE A 139 -11.29 6.66 -4.78
N ARG A 140 -10.42 7.54 -4.27
CA ARG A 140 -10.57 8.20 -2.96
C ARG A 140 -11.42 9.48 -3.05
N PRO A 141 -12.14 9.87 -1.98
CA PRO A 141 -13.07 11.02 -2.01
C PRO A 141 -12.45 12.32 -2.53
N ALA A 142 -11.24 12.66 -2.08
CA ALA A 142 -10.57 13.92 -2.43
C ALA A 142 -10.27 14.08 -3.92
N LYS A 143 -10.15 12.98 -4.68
CA LYS A 143 -9.79 12.98 -6.11
C LYS A 143 -10.87 12.38 -7.01
N ARG A 144 -12.00 11.96 -6.45
CA ARG A 144 -13.11 11.31 -7.17
C ARG A 144 -13.66 12.14 -8.33
N HIS A 145 -13.63 13.47 -8.21
CA HIS A 145 -14.08 14.40 -9.25
C HIS A 145 -13.27 14.28 -10.56
N LEU A 146 -12.05 13.74 -10.52
CA LEU A 146 -11.20 13.53 -11.70
C LEU A 146 -11.63 12.31 -12.54
N SER A 147 -12.53 11.45 -12.06
CA SER A 147 -12.90 10.20 -12.75
C SER A 147 -13.64 10.39 -14.08
N LYS A 148 -13.98 11.62 -14.46
CA LYS A 148 -14.63 11.99 -15.72
C LYS A 148 -13.74 12.87 -16.61
N GLN A 149 -12.50 13.11 -16.20
CA GLN A 149 -11.57 13.96 -16.92
C GLN A 149 -10.71 13.12 -17.88
N ASN A 150 -10.10 13.77 -18.87
CA ASN A 150 -9.09 13.13 -19.71
C ASN A 150 -7.76 12.96 -18.96
N TRP A 151 -6.84 12.18 -19.52
CA TRP A 151 -5.56 11.88 -18.90
C TRP A 151 -4.66 13.10 -18.71
N ASP A 152 -4.73 14.10 -19.59
CA ASP A 152 -3.94 15.33 -19.45
C ASP A 152 -4.34 16.10 -18.19
N GLU A 153 -5.64 16.28 -17.98
CA GLU A 153 -6.20 16.92 -16.77
C GLU A 153 -5.93 16.09 -15.50
N ILE A 154 -6.04 14.76 -15.59
CA ILE A 154 -5.73 13.86 -14.47
C ILE A 154 -4.26 14.02 -14.05
N ASN A 155 -3.33 13.94 -15.00
CA ASN A 155 -1.89 13.98 -14.73
C ASN A 155 -1.47 15.30 -14.10
N GLN A 156 -2.12 16.41 -14.46
CA GLN A 156 -1.85 17.72 -13.88
C GLN A 156 -2.39 17.88 -12.45
N ASN A 157 -3.47 17.19 -12.09
CA ASN A 157 -4.25 17.51 -10.88
C ASN A 157 -4.28 16.42 -9.80
N VAL A 158 -4.05 15.15 -10.17
CA VAL A 158 -4.22 14.01 -9.25
C VAL A 158 -3.25 14.07 -8.06
N TRP A 159 -2.05 14.61 -8.27
CA TRP A 159 -1.01 14.74 -7.23
C TRP A 159 -0.95 16.12 -6.54
N LYS A 160 -1.86 17.05 -6.87
CA LYS A 160 -1.95 18.34 -6.15
C LYS A 160 -2.52 18.12 -4.75
N LYS A 161 -1.81 18.56 -3.71
CA LYS A 161 -2.31 18.48 -2.34
C LYS A 161 -3.54 19.39 -2.16
N PRO A 162 -4.61 18.94 -1.48
CA PRO A 162 -5.71 19.79 -1.09
C PRO A 162 -5.25 20.93 -0.18
N THR A 163 -5.85 22.12 -0.33
CA THR A 163 -5.54 23.31 0.48
C THR A 163 -6.34 23.37 1.77
N ASP A 164 -7.41 22.58 1.87
CA ASP A 164 -8.34 22.50 3.00
C ASP A 164 -7.90 21.49 4.08
N GLY A 165 -6.72 20.88 3.92
CA GLY A 165 -6.20 19.88 4.86
C GLY A 165 -6.90 18.52 4.78
N THR A 166 -7.75 18.31 3.77
CA THR A 166 -8.36 16.99 3.54
C THR A 166 -7.30 15.93 3.22
N TYR A 167 -7.66 14.67 3.49
CA TYR A 167 -6.79 13.52 3.25
C TYR A 167 -6.19 13.52 1.83
N PHE A 168 -4.87 13.37 1.75
CA PHE A 168 -4.12 13.30 0.51
C PHE A 168 -3.43 11.94 0.38
N PHE A 169 -3.84 11.15 -0.62
CA PHE A 169 -3.20 9.88 -0.93
C PHE A 169 -1.84 10.13 -1.59
N LYS A 170 -0.77 9.61 -0.98
CA LYS A 170 0.60 9.86 -1.44
C LYS A 170 0.89 9.11 -2.75
N LYS A 171 1.61 9.76 -3.65
CA LYS A 171 2.02 9.17 -4.94
C LYS A 171 2.86 7.91 -4.76
N SER A 172 3.77 7.89 -3.78
CA SER A 172 4.62 6.73 -3.48
C SER A 172 3.77 5.49 -3.12
N HIS A 173 2.79 5.64 -2.24
CA HIS A 173 1.83 4.56 -1.91
C HIS A 173 1.06 4.09 -3.12
N ALA A 174 0.57 5.03 -3.93
CA ALA A 174 -0.19 4.71 -5.13
C ALA A 174 0.62 3.88 -6.14
N ILE A 175 1.91 4.20 -6.31
CA ILE A 175 2.81 3.45 -7.18
C ILE A 175 3.08 2.05 -6.62
N GLY A 176 3.35 1.92 -5.31
CA GLY A 176 3.53 0.60 -4.68
C GLY A 176 2.31 -0.31 -4.88
N TYR A 177 1.11 0.22 -4.65
CA TYR A 177 -0.13 -0.54 -4.88
C TYR A 177 -0.39 -0.85 -6.35
N ALA A 178 -0.03 0.05 -7.28
CA ALA A 178 -0.13 -0.24 -8.71
C ALA A 178 0.78 -1.40 -9.10
N LEU A 179 2.02 -1.45 -8.61
CA LEU A 179 2.94 -2.57 -8.83
C LEU A 179 2.43 -3.88 -8.23
N ALA A 180 1.81 -3.84 -7.04
CA ALA A 180 1.18 -5.00 -6.44
C ALA A 180 0.01 -5.54 -7.30
N ILE A 181 -0.78 -4.66 -7.93
CA ILE A 181 -1.83 -5.06 -8.88
C ILE A 181 -1.22 -5.64 -10.17
N VAL A 182 -0.13 -5.06 -10.70
CA VAL A 182 0.59 -5.62 -11.87
C VAL A 182 1.06 -7.05 -11.58
N LEU A 183 1.66 -7.26 -10.42
CA LEU A 183 2.04 -8.60 -9.94
C LEU A 183 0.83 -9.54 -9.93
N GLN A 184 -0.29 -9.09 -9.37
CA GLN A 184 -1.50 -9.91 -9.27
C GLN A 184 -2.07 -10.27 -10.65
N LEU A 185 -2.09 -9.33 -11.59
CA LEU A 185 -2.51 -9.58 -12.98
C LEU A 185 -1.63 -10.65 -13.65
N ASN A 186 -0.31 -10.53 -13.50
CA ASN A 186 0.63 -11.49 -14.08
C ASN A 186 0.52 -12.88 -13.44
N LEU A 187 0.29 -12.95 -12.12
CA LEU A 187 0.01 -14.21 -11.42
C LEU A 187 -1.27 -14.89 -11.94
N LEU A 188 -2.35 -14.14 -12.15
CA LEU A 188 -3.59 -14.70 -12.69
C LEU A 188 -3.37 -15.35 -14.07
N VAL A 189 -2.58 -14.71 -14.93
CA VAL A 189 -2.21 -15.28 -16.24
C VAL A 189 -1.36 -16.53 -16.09
N GLU A 190 -0.36 -16.54 -15.20
CA GLU A 190 0.46 -17.73 -14.93
C GLU A 190 -0.40 -18.91 -14.42
N GLN A 191 -1.31 -18.66 -13.49
CA GLN A 191 -2.20 -19.67 -12.92
C GLN A 191 -3.17 -20.23 -13.98
N ALA A 192 -3.74 -19.37 -14.82
CA ALA A 192 -4.61 -19.79 -15.92
C ALA A 192 -3.85 -20.68 -16.93
N ASN A 193 -2.63 -20.33 -17.28
CA ASN A 193 -1.80 -21.12 -18.19
C ASN A 193 -1.39 -22.47 -17.59
N SER A 194 -1.13 -22.51 -16.28
CA SER A 194 -0.77 -23.74 -15.58
C SER A 194 -1.95 -24.70 -15.40
N THR A 195 -3.18 -24.18 -15.34
CA THR A 195 -4.41 -24.99 -15.19
C THR A 195 -4.88 -25.58 -16.53
N ASN A 196 -4.45 -25.02 -17.66
CA ASN A 196 -4.75 -25.50 -19.00
C ASN A 196 -3.75 -26.56 -19.52
N LEU A 197 -2.85 -27.03 -18.66
CA LEU A 197 -1.92 -28.15 -18.87
C LEU A 197 -2.37 -29.38 -18.07
#